data_AF-A0A5J6PCT6-F1
#
_entry.id   AF-A0A5J6PCT6-F1
#
_cell.length_a   1.000
_cell.length_b   1.000
_cell.length_c   1.000
_cell.angle_alpha   90.00
_cell.angle_beta   90.00
_cell.angle_gamma   90.00
#
_symmetry.space_group_name_H-M   'P 1'
#
loop_
_entity.id
_entity.type
_entity.pdbx_description
1 polymer ?
#
loop_
_entity_poly.entity_id
_entity_poly.type
_entity_poly.pdbx_seq_one_letter_code
_entity_poly.pdbx_strand_id
1 'polypeptide(L)'
;MDLDQIEKLNELKQKGLITEEEYQQAKERILGGQAQATAQSQAQPHTIMQTNNYDYAMVLHLTQFCSWIFPFLGIIVPLIMWQSKKDDSYVDQQGKVVMNWVFSTVIYSIICIPLCFILIGFAMFAILFVCSVVFTIMGAMDANKGIVKNYPMTIKFFDVQETLRPAVPASN
;
A
#
# COMPACT_ATOMS: atom_id res chain seq x y z
N MET A 1 11.72 -23.61 11.41
CA MET A 1 12.34 -24.93 11.20
C MET A 1 11.41 -25.93 11.84
N ASP A 2 10.73 -26.76 11.05
CA ASP A 2 9.63 -27.61 11.53
C ASP A 2 10.18 -28.94 12.11
N LEU A 3 10.92 -28.81 13.21
CA LEU A 3 11.61 -29.92 13.88
C LEU A 3 10.60 -30.91 14.50
N ASP A 4 9.45 -30.40 14.92
CA ASP A 4 8.36 -31.16 15.53
C ASP A 4 7.82 -32.25 14.59
N GLN A 5 7.78 -32.00 13.27
CA GLN A 5 7.34 -33.00 12.29
C GLN A 5 8.34 -34.15 12.10
N ILE A 6 9.64 -33.86 12.18
CA ILE A 6 10.70 -34.86 12.08
C ILE A 6 10.74 -35.72 13.35
N GLU A 7 10.51 -35.10 14.51
CA GLU A 7 10.44 -35.80 15.80
C GLU A 7 9.25 -36.77 15.85
N LYS A 8 8.07 -36.33 15.39
CA LYS A 8 6.88 -37.19 15.31
C LYS A 8 7.07 -38.39 14.39
N LEU A 9 7.76 -38.22 13.26
CA LEU A 9 8.10 -39.34 12.36
C LEU A 9 9.04 -40.35 13.02
N ASN A 10 10.03 -39.87 13.78
CA ASN A 10 10.96 -40.73 14.51
C ASN A 10 10.22 -41.52 15.62
N GLU A 11 9.28 -40.88 16.31
CA GLU A 11 8.44 -41.53 17.32
C GLU A 11 7.57 -42.65 16.71
N LEU A 12 6.95 -42.40 15.55
CA LEU A 12 6.14 -43.40 14.85
C LEU A 12 6.96 -44.61 14.40
N LYS A 13 8.20 -44.37 13.94
CA LYS A 13 9.15 -45.43 13.59
C LYS A 13 9.56 -46.23 14.83
N GLN A 14 9.86 -45.57 15.94
CA GLN A 14 10.29 -46.22 17.18
C GLN A 14 9.17 -47.07 17.80
N LYS A 15 7.91 -46.68 17.60
CA LYS A 15 6.71 -47.47 17.97
C LYS A 15 6.42 -48.63 17.00
N GLY A 16 7.19 -48.78 15.92
CA GLY A 16 7.00 -49.81 14.91
C GLY A 16 5.74 -49.62 14.06
N LEU A 17 5.14 -48.43 14.08
CA LEU A 17 3.90 -48.12 13.36
C LEU A 17 4.14 -47.82 11.88
N ILE A 18 5.38 -47.49 11.52
CA ILE A 18 5.82 -47.25 10.15
C ILE A 18 7.13 -48.01 9.90
N THR A 19 7.31 -48.44 8.66
CA THR A 19 8.51 -49.15 8.21
C THR A 19 9.66 -48.17 7.94
N GLU A 20 10.90 -48.66 7.86
CA GLU A 20 12.07 -47.83 7.54
C GLU A 20 11.91 -47.13 6.18
N GLU A 21 11.33 -47.82 5.20
CA GLU A 21 11.11 -47.30 3.85
C GLU A 21 10.12 -46.12 3.86
N GLU A 22 9.02 -46.24 4.61
CA GLU A 22 8.03 -45.16 4.77
C GLU A 22 8.62 -43.96 5.53
N TYR A 23 9.46 -44.19 6.53
CA TYR A 23 10.14 -43.14 7.27
C TYR A 23 11.08 -42.33 6.36
N GLN A 24 11.90 -43.00 5.54
CA GLN A 24 12.81 -42.30 4.61
C GLN A 24 12.04 -41.52 3.56
N GLN A 25 10.97 -42.09 2.99
CA GLN A 25 10.13 -41.40 2.01
C GLN A 25 9.46 -40.14 2.60
N ALA A 26 8.93 -40.23 3.83
CA ALA A 26 8.30 -39.10 4.50
C ALA A 26 9.33 -38.02 4.87
N LYS A 27 10.51 -38.42 5.33
CA LYS A 27 11.63 -37.53 5.62
C LYS A 27 12.11 -36.79 4.37
N GLU A 28 12.26 -37.49 3.25
CA GLU A 28 12.62 -36.89 1.96
C GLU A 28 11.55 -35.92 1.45
N ARG A 29 10.26 -36.24 1.62
CA ARG A 29 9.17 -35.30 1.27
C ARG A 29 9.18 -34.03 2.10
N ILE A 30 9.46 -34.13 3.40
CA ILE A 30 9.54 -32.96 4.28
C ILE A 30 10.79 -32.13 3.98
N LEU A 31 11.95 -32.77 3.79
CA LEU A 31 13.17 -32.07 3.40
C LEU A 31 13.07 -31.46 2.00
N GLY A 32 12.48 -32.17 1.03
CA GLY A 32 12.28 -31.68 -0.34
C GLY A 32 11.21 -30.59 -0.43
N GLY A 33 10.12 -30.73 0.32
CA GLY A 33 9.10 -29.69 0.48
C GLY A 33 9.63 -28.46 1.19
N GLN A 34 10.52 -28.62 2.17
CA GLN A 34 11.26 -27.50 2.79
C GLN A 34 12.28 -26.91 1.82
N ALA A 35 12.99 -27.70 1.01
CA ALA A 35 13.89 -27.17 -0.01
C ALA A 35 13.11 -26.34 -1.07
N GLN A 36 11.89 -26.76 -1.43
CA GLN A 36 10.98 -25.99 -2.29
C GLN A 36 10.36 -24.77 -1.58
N ALA A 37 9.94 -24.87 -0.32
CA ALA A 37 9.41 -23.74 0.44
C ALA A 37 10.49 -22.70 0.78
N THR A 38 11.72 -23.16 1.00
CA THR A 38 12.91 -22.32 1.18
C THR A 38 13.33 -21.75 -0.17
N ALA A 39 13.25 -22.48 -1.28
CA ALA A 39 13.47 -21.95 -2.62
C ALA A 39 12.35 -20.99 -3.09
N GLN A 40 11.11 -21.14 -2.63
CA GLN A 40 10.02 -20.18 -2.87
C GLN A 40 10.13 -18.94 -1.95
N SER A 41 10.66 -19.11 -0.72
CA SER A 41 11.07 -17.98 0.14
C SER A 41 12.38 -17.31 -0.29
N GLN A 42 13.26 -18.01 -1.01
CA GLN A 42 14.56 -17.51 -1.50
C GLN A 42 14.55 -17.11 -2.98
N ALA A 43 13.50 -17.44 -3.74
CA ALA A 43 13.23 -16.91 -5.08
C ALA A 43 12.55 -15.53 -5.06
N GLN A 44 12.38 -14.94 -3.86
CA GLN A 44 12.13 -13.51 -3.70
C GLN A 44 13.48 -12.87 -3.32
N PRO A 45 14.19 -12.22 -4.26
CA PRO A 45 15.45 -11.55 -3.93
C PRO A 45 15.17 -10.46 -2.89
N HIS A 46 15.82 -10.56 -1.73
CA HIS A 46 15.66 -9.64 -0.60
C HIS A 46 16.37 -8.30 -0.83
N THR A 47 16.37 -7.77 -2.05
CA THR A 47 17.01 -6.49 -2.40
C THR A 47 16.27 -5.83 -3.57
N ILE A 48 15.78 -4.60 -3.33
CA ILE A 48 14.73 -3.85 -4.03
C ILE A 48 13.34 -4.31 -3.54
N MET A 49 12.71 -3.52 -2.65
CA MET A 49 11.34 -3.77 -2.18
C MET A 49 10.42 -4.09 -3.37
N GLN A 50 9.94 -5.33 -3.49
CA GLN A 50 8.67 -5.57 -4.17
C GLN A 50 7.59 -4.94 -3.28
N THR A 51 7.43 -3.62 -3.38
CA THR A 51 6.41 -2.90 -2.62
C THR A 51 5.05 -3.38 -3.11
N ASN A 52 4.34 -4.06 -2.22
CA ASN A 52 2.92 -4.36 -2.33
C ASN A 52 2.17 -3.10 -2.82
N ASN A 53 1.22 -3.24 -3.74
CA ASN A 53 0.51 -2.10 -4.34
C ASN A 53 -0.24 -1.25 -3.30
N TYR A 54 -0.69 -1.83 -2.18
CA TYR A 54 -1.26 -1.11 -1.03
C TYR A 54 -0.23 -0.25 -0.31
N ASP A 55 0.98 -0.76 -0.08
CA ASP A 55 2.07 0.00 0.54
C ASP A 55 2.55 1.11 -0.40
N TYR A 56 2.60 0.82 -1.69
CA TYR A 56 2.93 1.79 -2.72
C TYR A 56 1.90 2.92 -2.78
N ALA A 57 0.61 2.57 -2.79
CA ALA A 57 -0.47 3.55 -2.76
C ALA A 57 -0.47 4.36 -1.46
N MET A 58 -0.25 3.73 -0.31
CA MET A 58 -0.11 4.44 0.97
C MET A 58 1.01 5.49 0.89
N VAL A 59 2.19 5.11 0.39
CA VAL A 59 3.30 6.06 0.21
C VAL A 59 2.93 7.14 -0.82
N LEU A 60 2.20 6.81 -1.88
CA LEU A 60 1.68 7.77 -2.87
C LEU A 60 0.83 8.86 -2.20
N HIS A 61 -0.04 8.51 -1.25
CA HIS A 61 -0.75 9.52 -0.44
C HIS A 61 0.23 10.34 0.40
N LEU A 62 1.17 9.70 1.10
CA LEU A 62 2.15 10.40 1.95
C LEU A 62 3.07 11.37 1.20
N THR A 63 3.27 11.19 -0.12
CA THR A 63 4.03 12.15 -0.95
C THR A 63 3.43 13.56 -0.93
N GLN A 64 2.16 13.73 -0.54
CA GLN A 64 1.54 15.05 -0.40
C GLN A 64 2.30 15.94 0.61
N PHE A 65 2.96 15.35 1.61
CA PHE A 65 3.79 16.10 2.57
C PHE A 65 5.06 16.69 1.94
N CYS A 66 5.48 16.24 0.76
CA CYS A 66 6.58 16.87 0.02
C CYS A 66 6.28 18.33 -0.37
N SER A 67 4.99 18.70 -0.48
CA SER A 67 4.56 20.08 -0.73
C SER A 67 5.05 21.07 0.33
N TRP A 68 5.30 20.61 1.56
CA TRP A 68 5.75 21.45 2.68
C TRP A 68 7.23 21.79 2.63
N ILE A 69 8.04 20.94 2.01
CA ILE A 69 9.46 21.21 1.78
C ILE A 69 9.58 22.18 0.61
N PHE A 70 8.88 21.89 -0.48
CA PHE A 70 8.88 22.72 -1.67
C PHE A 70 7.55 22.55 -2.43
N PRO A 71 6.85 23.64 -2.78
CA PRO A 71 5.49 23.56 -3.33
C PRO A 71 5.43 22.72 -4.62
N PHE A 72 6.44 22.81 -5.48
CA PHE A 72 6.47 22.05 -6.73
C PHE A 72 6.71 20.54 -6.53
N LEU A 73 7.40 20.13 -5.45
CA LEU A 73 7.56 18.70 -5.14
C LEU A 73 6.22 18.04 -4.78
N GLY A 74 5.29 18.81 -4.21
CA GLY A 74 3.93 18.36 -3.93
C GLY A 74 3.10 17.97 -5.16
N ILE A 75 3.54 18.35 -6.37
CA ILE A 75 2.92 17.96 -7.64
C ILE A 75 3.77 16.90 -8.34
N ILE A 76 5.09 17.13 -8.43
CA ILE A 76 5.99 16.31 -9.23
C ILE A 76 6.13 14.91 -8.64
N VAL A 77 6.33 14.79 -7.32
CA VAL A 77 6.56 13.50 -6.65
C VAL A 77 5.34 12.56 -6.77
N PRO A 78 4.11 12.95 -6.38
CA PRO A 78 2.94 12.09 -6.57
C PRO A 78 2.69 11.77 -8.04
N LEU A 79 2.92 12.71 -8.96
CA LEU A 79 2.69 12.48 -10.38
C LEU A 79 3.64 11.42 -10.94
N ILE A 80 4.95 11.55 -10.68
CA ILE A 80 5.95 10.55 -11.12
C ILE A 80 5.62 9.19 -10.50
N MET A 81 5.32 9.16 -9.21
CA MET A 81 5.01 7.93 -8.50
C MET A 81 3.73 7.27 -9.04
N TRP A 82 2.67 8.03 -9.33
CA TRP A 82 1.48 7.50 -9.98
C TRP A 82 1.80 6.96 -11.38
N GLN A 83 2.47 7.74 -12.23
CA GLN A 83 2.78 7.32 -13.60
C GLN A 83 3.71 6.11 -13.68
N SER A 84 4.55 5.86 -12.68
CA SER A 84 5.47 4.72 -12.65
C SER A 84 4.78 3.36 -12.46
N LYS A 85 3.57 3.34 -11.91
CA LYS A 85 2.80 2.10 -11.63
C LYS A 85 1.34 2.18 -12.08
N LYS A 86 1.00 3.13 -12.95
CA LYS A 86 -0.38 3.35 -13.45
C LYS A 86 -1.02 2.18 -14.19
N ASP A 87 -0.23 1.18 -14.63
CA ASP A 87 -0.76 0.01 -15.31
C ASP A 87 -1.48 -0.94 -14.33
N ASP A 88 -1.21 -0.82 -13.03
CA ASP A 88 -2.00 -1.47 -11.99
C ASP A 88 -3.28 -0.67 -11.73
N SER A 89 -4.44 -1.31 -11.88
CA SER A 89 -5.73 -0.63 -11.77
C SER A 89 -5.98 -0.02 -10.40
N TYR A 90 -5.52 -0.66 -9.33
CA TYR A 90 -5.67 -0.14 -7.97
C TYR A 90 -4.78 1.09 -7.74
N VAL A 91 -3.51 1.03 -8.14
CA VAL A 91 -2.60 2.20 -8.07
C VAL A 91 -3.10 3.35 -8.95
N ASP A 92 -3.67 3.04 -10.13
CA ASP A 92 -4.24 4.07 -11.00
C ASP A 92 -5.39 4.83 -10.32
N GLN A 93 -6.32 4.12 -9.67
CA GLN A 93 -7.40 4.75 -8.93
C GLN A 93 -6.88 5.60 -7.77
N GLN A 94 -5.89 5.13 -7.01
CA GLN A 94 -5.31 5.90 -5.90
C GLN A 94 -4.55 7.13 -6.39
N GLY A 95 -3.84 7.01 -7.52
CA GLY A 95 -3.20 8.15 -8.16
C GLY A 95 -4.19 9.21 -8.61
N LYS A 96 -5.33 8.82 -9.17
CA LYS A 96 -6.43 9.75 -9.50
C LYS A 96 -7.00 10.46 -8.27
N VAL A 97 -7.19 9.74 -7.15
CA VAL A 97 -7.61 10.33 -5.87
C VAL A 97 -6.61 11.39 -5.40
N VAL A 98 -5.32 11.05 -5.40
CA VAL A 98 -4.25 11.96 -4.98
C VAL A 98 -4.19 13.19 -5.89
N MET A 99 -4.22 13.00 -7.21
CA MET A 99 -4.14 14.10 -8.16
C MET A 99 -5.37 15.01 -8.16
N ASN A 100 -6.57 14.45 -7.93
CA ASN A 100 -7.77 15.26 -7.70
C ASN A 100 -7.54 16.24 -6.53
N TRP A 101 -6.92 15.79 -5.44
CA TRP A 101 -6.63 16.64 -4.29
C TRP A 101 -5.48 17.62 -4.51
N VAL A 102 -4.41 17.20 -5.18
CA VAL A 102 -3.32 18.11 -5.59
C VAL A 102 -3.88 19.28 -6.39
N PHE A 103 -4.71 19.02 -7.40
CA PHE A 103 -5.29 20.09 -8.20
C PHE A 103 -6.31 20.94 -7.42
N SER A 104 -7.11 20.30 -6.56
CA SER A 104 -8.04 21.03 -5.68
C SER A 104 -7.31 21.99 -4.75
N THR A 105 -6.25 21.52 -4.07
CA THR A 105 -5.45 22.33 -3.13
C THR A 105 -4.70 23.45 -3.85
N VAL A 106 -4.21 23.25 -5.06
CA VAL A 106 -3.63 24.31 -5.89
C VAL A 106 -4.67 25.40 -6.19
N ILE A 107 -5.88 25.01 -6.62
CA ILE A 107 -6.96 25.97 -6.91
C ILE A 107 -7.39 26.72 -5.65
N TYR A 108 -7.59 26.01 -4.53
CA TYR A 108 -7.92 26.62 -3.25
C TYR A 108 -6.84 27.59 -2.78
N SER A 109 -5.56 27.23 -2.97
CA SER A 109 -4.45 28.12 -2.66
C SER A 109 -4.46 29.38 -3.52
N ILE A 110 -4.70 29.26 -4.82
CA ILE A 110 -4.81 30.41 -5.75
C ILE A 110 -5.95 31.36 -5.32
N ILE A 111 -7.09 30.82 -4.88
CA ILE A 111 -8.20 31.62 -4.36
C ILE A 111 -7.85 32.29 -3.03
N CYS A 112 -7.08 31.63 -2.15
CA CYS A 112 -6.69 32.18 -0.86
C CYS A 112 -5.69 33.35 -0.97
N ILE A 113 -4.85 33.39 -2.01
CA ILE A 113 -3.85 34.46 -2.23
C ILE A 113 -4.48 35.86 -2.23
N PRO A 114 -5.47 36.20 -3.09
CA PRO A 114 -6.10 37.52 -3.06
C PRO A 114 -6.87 37.78 -1.75
N LEU A 115 -7.40 36.74 -1.09
CA LEU A 115 -8.07 36.89 0.20
C LEU A 115 -7.09 37.24 1.34
N CYS A 116 -5.77 37.06 1.16
CA CYS A 116 -4.79 37.47 2.16
C CYS A 116 -4.70 38.99 2.32
N PHE A 117 -5.04 39.77 1.28
CA PHE A 117 -5.07 41.24 1.37
C PHE A 117 -6.09 41.77 2.38
N ILE A 118 -7.09 40.96 2.74
CA ILE A 118 -8.12 41.27 3.74
C ILE A 118 -8.00 40.39 5.00
N LEU A 119 -6.81 39.80 5.24
CA LEU A 119 -6.46 38.89 6.36
C LEU A 119 -7.21 37.56 6.43
N ILE A 120 -8.40 37.44 5.83
CA ILE A 120 -9.20 36.19 5.79
C ILE A 120 -8.44 35.05 5.10
N GLY A 121 -7.60 35.35 4.11
CA GLY A 121 -6.79 34.36 3.40
C GLY A 121 -5.86 33.55 4.31
N PHE A 122 -5.30 34.15 5.37
CA PHE A 122 -4.45 33.42 6.33
C PHE A 122 -5.24 32.37 7.12
N ALA A 123 -6.46 32.71 7.56
CA ALA A 123 -7.34 31.77 8.24
C ALA A 123 -7.74 30.61 7.31
N MET A 124 -8.04 30.93 6.04
CA MET A 124 -8.35 29.91 5.02
C MET A 124 -7.15 28.99 4.74
N PHE A 125 -5.93 29.52 4.65
CA PHE A 125 -4.73 28.71 4.51
C PHE A 125 -4.50 27.79 5.71
N ALA A 126 -4.76 28.25 6.93
CA ALA A 126 -4.67 27.42 8.13
C ALA A 126 -5.68 26.26 8.09
N ILE A 127 -6.92 26.51 7.67
CA ILE A 127 -7.94 25.46 7.48
C ILE A 127 -7.50 24.48 6.39
N LEU A 128 -7.04 24.99 5.24
CA LEU A 128 -6.59 24.18 4.12
C LEU A 128 -5.41 23.28 4.52
N PHE A 129 -4.48 23.79 5.34
CA PHE A 129 -3.37 23.02 5.88
C PHE A 129 -3.86 21.86 6.76
N VAL A 130 -4.75 22.13 7.73
CA VAL A 130 -5.32 21.09 8.61
C VAL A 130 -6.07 20.04 7.80
N CYS A 131 -6.91 20.45 6.85
CA CYS A 131 -7.60 19.52 5.95
C CYS A 131 -6.60 18.67 5.15
N SER A 132 -5.55 19.28 4.60
CA SER A 132 -4.52 18.55 3.83
C SER A 132 -3.81 17.50 4.67
N VAL A 133 -3.47 17.80 5.92
CA VAL A 133 -2.87 16.84 6.86
C VAL A 133 -3.82 15.67 7.11
N VAL A 134 -5.04 15.97 7.56
CA VAL A 134 -6.03 14.95 7.93
C VAL A 134 -6.36 14.07 6.73
N PHE A 135 -6.61 14.67 5.57
CA PHE A 135 -6.99 13.94 4.37
C PHE A 135 -5.86 13.03 3.92
N THR A 136 -4.63 13.55 3.82
CA THR A 136 -3.45 12.73 3.46
C THR A 136 -3.31 11.50 4.36
N ILE A 137 -3.47 11.65 5.68
CA ILE A 137 -3.39 10.53 6.62
C ILE A 137 -4.53 9.54 6.40
N MET A 138 -5.77 10.02 6.26
CA MET A 138 -6.92 9.13 5.99
C MET A 138 -6.74 8.34 4.69
N GLY A 139 -6.31 9.01 3.61
CA GLY A 139 -6.06 8.34 2.33
C GLY A 139 -4.95 7.30 2.42
N ALA A 140 -3.85 7.61 3.12
CA ALA A 140 -2.78 6.65 3.36
C ALA A 140 -3.27 5.41 4.14
N MET A 141 -4.07 5.62 5.19
CA MET A 141 -4.66 4.53 5.98
C MET A 141 -5.67 3.69 5.17
N ASP A 142 -6.50 4.34 4.36
CA ASP A 142 -7.48 3.67 3.49
C ASP A 142 -6.77 2.88 2.39
N ALA A 143 -5.71 3.43 1.79
CA ALA A 143 -4.89 2.76 0.80
C ALA A 143 -4.20 1.51 1.37
N ASN A 144 -3.67 1.59 2.59
CA ASN A 144 -3.08 0.43 3.25
C ASN A 144 -4.10 -0.71 3.49
N LYS A 145 -5.41 -0.39 3.57
CA LYS A 145 -6.52 -1.35 3.68
C LYS A 145 -7.13 -1.77 2.34
N GLY A 146 -6.59 -1.29 1.21
CA GLY A 146 -7.15 -1.56 -0.11
C GLY A 146 -8.44 -0.80 -0.44
N ILE A 147 -8.75 0.26 0.30
CA ILE A 147 -9.95 1.10 0.10
C ILE A 147 -9.58 2.26 -0.83
N VAL A 148 -10.38 2.47 -1.88
CA VAL A 148 -10.27 3.60 -2.80
C VAL A 148 -11.40 4.57 -2.48
N LYS A 149 -11.06 5.80 -2.10
CA LYS A 149 -12.06 6.80 -1.73
C LYS A 149 -11.54 8.20 -2.06
N ASN A 150 -12.36 9.03 -2.67
CA ASN A 150 -11.98 10.44 -2.87
C ASN A 150 -11.87 11.15 -1.52
N TYR A 151 -10.91 12.08 -1.44
CA TYR A 151 -10.84 12.97 -0.29
C TYR A 151 -12.10 13.84 -0.19
N PRO A 152 -12.57 14.13 1.04
CA PRO A 152 -13.66 15.06 1.22
C PRO A 152 -13.33 16.41 0.58
N MET A 153 -14.32 17.06 -0.03
CA MET A 153 -14.16 18.35 -0.71
C MET A 153 -13.18 18.34 -1.90
N THR A 154 -12.75 17.19 -2.41
CA THR A 154 -11.96 17.19 -3.66
C THR A 154 -12.84 17.56 -4.85
N ILE A 155 -12.30 18.38 -5.75
CA ILE A 155 -12.85 18.55 -7.10
C ILE A 155 -12.45 17.32 -7.92
N LYS A 156 -13.42 16.69 -8.59
CA LYS A 156 -13.23 15.45 -9.35
C LYS A 156 -12.80 15.77 -10.79
N PHE A 157 -11.50 15.88 -11.02
CA PHE A 157 -10.94 16.04 -12.38
C PHE A 157 -10.85 14.70 -13.10
N PHE A 158 -10.50 13.66 -12.36
CA PHE A 158 -10.52 12.28 -12.81
C PHE A 158 -11.68 11.55 -12.14
N ASP A 159 -12.36 10.70 -12.91
CA ASP A 159 -13.35 9.78 -12.38
C ASP A 159 -12.66 8.63 -11.62
N VAL A 160 -13.13 8.40 -10.40
CA VAL A 160 -12.55 7.42 -9.47
C VAL A 160 -13.62 6.42 -9.10
N GLN A 161 -13.31 5.14 -9.28
CA GLN A 161 -14.16 4.03 -8.87
C GLN A 161 -13.95 3.75 -7.39
N GLU A 162 -14.76 4.40 -6.54
CA GLU A 162 -14.67 4.25 -5.09
C GLU A 162 -15.10 2.85 -4.62
N THR A 163 -14.36 2.29 -3.68
CA THR A 163 -14.67 1.03 -3.02
C THR A 163 -15.04 1.29 -1.56
N LEU A 164 -16.31 1.08 -1.20
CA LEU A 164 -16.83 1.39 0.14
C LEU A 164 -16.51 0.31 1.19
N ARG A 165 -15.96 -0.84 0.78
CA ARG A 165 -15.61 -1.96 1.64
C ARG A 165 -14.22 -2.50 1.24
N PRO A 166 -13.37 -2.93 2.19
CA PRO A 166 -12.15 -3.66 1.85
C PRO A 166 -12.46 -4.84 0.95
N ALA A 167 -11.59 -5.13 -0.02
CA ALA A 167 -11.71 -6.31 -0.84
C ALA A 167 -11.73 -7.55 0.08
N VAL A 168 -12.85 -8.28 0.11
CA VAL A 168 -12.92 -9.55 0.83
C VAL A 168 -11.97 -10.50 0.09
N PRO A 169 -10.97 -11.11 0.76
CA PRO A 169 -10.13 -12.11 0.10
C PRO A 169 -11.04 -13.23 -0.39
N ALA A 170 -10.93 -13.57 -1.68
CA ALA A 170 -11.68 -14.67 -2.26
C ALA A 170 -11.42 -15.92 -1.41
N SER A 171 -12.46 -16.48 -0.80
CA SER A 171 -12.39 -17.76 -0.11
C SER A 171 -12.10 -18.83 -1.15
N ASN A 172 -10.88 -19.38 -1.12
CA ASN A 172 -10.52 -20.57 -1.87
C ASN A 172 -11.23 -21.81 -1.31
#